data_AF-A0A0D2H1M2-F1
#
_entry.id   AF-A0A0D2H1M2-F1
#
_cell.length_a   1.000
_cell.length_b   1.000
_cell.length_c   1.000
_cell.angle_alpha   90.00
_cell.angle_beta   90.00
_cell.angle_gamma   90.00
#
_symmetry.space_group_name_H-M   'P 1'
#
loop_
_entity.id
_entity.type
_entity.pdbx_description
1 polymer ?
#
loop_
_entity_poly.entity_id
_entity_poly.type
_entity_poly.pdbx_seq_one_letter_code
_entity_poly.pdbx_strand_id
1 'polypeptide(L)'
;MSTGASKFDPKPGDPEGKLLPFEEIKTEADLLPPGAAPGTVPTDLEQATGLERLEILGKMQGIDIFDMSPLPSDRIGTFEDPIAVKSAGAEYQVGCTGSPADSHNVKWLVMTRDRPFERCPECGSVYRMDYVGAPDSHDDHGHHGDHHHGPTYETPKTMADFVKPEYWYR
;
A
#
# COMPACT_ATOMS: atom_id res chain seq x y z
N MET A 1 17.87 44.68 -12.31
CA MET A 1 16.84 43.63 -12.48
C MET A 1 16.64 43.02 -11.11
N SER A 2 15.56 43.37 -10.41
CA SER A 2 15.31 42.82 -9.08
C SER A 2 15.03 41.33 -9.26
N THR A 3 15.91 40.46 -8.76
CA THR A 3 15.58 39.08 -8.44
C THR A 3 14.57 39.13 -7.30
N GLY A 4 13.31 39.45 -7.64
CA GLY A 4 12.22 39.32 -6.70
C GLY A 4 12.17 37.86 -6.30
N ALA A 5 12.38 37.58 -5.01
CA ALA A 5 12.15 36.26 -4.46
C ALA A 5 10.77 35.82 -4.98
N SER A 6 10.75 34.74 -5.74
CA SER A 6 9.51 34.22 -6.26
C SER A 6 8.65 33.79 -5.07
N LYS A 7 7.33 33.80 -5.23
CA LYS A 7 6.43 33.28 -4.19
C LYS A 7 6.68 31.80 -3.85
N PHE A 8 7.49 31.11 -4.64
CA PHE A 8 7.84 29.70 -4.50
C PHE A 8 9.27 29.48 -3.96
N ASP A 9 10.05 30.55 -3.76
CA ASP A 9 11.40 30.41 -3.20
C ASP A 9 11.29 30.06 -1.70
N PRO A 10 12.11 29.13 -1.19
CA PRO A 10 12.09 28.75 0.22
C PRO A 10 12.40 29.98 1.10
N LYS A 11 11.64 30.13 2.17
CA LYS A 11 11.80 31.23 3.12
C LYS A 11 12.91 30.90 4.11
N PRO A 12 13.61 31.92 4.67
CA PRO A 12 14.56 31.68 5.75
C PRO A 12 13.89 30.97 6.94
N GLY A 13 14.32 29.74 7.22
CA GLY A 13 13.75 28.88 8.27
C GLY A 13 12.93 27.69 7.77
N ASP A 14 12.59 27.62 6.48
CA ASP A 14 11.99 26.42 5.88
C ASP A 14 13.01 25.26 5.89
N PRO A 15 12.58 24.00 6.12
CA PRO A 15 13.48 22.86 6.12
C PRO A 15 14.12 22.68 4.74
N GLU A 16 15.44 22.85 4.67
CA GLU A 16 16.20 22.48 3.47
C GLU A 16 16.16 20.95 3.30
N GLY A 17 15.68 20.50 2.15
CA GLY A 17 15.69 19.09 1.81
C GLY A 17 17.11 18.53 1.72
N LYS A 18 17.32 17.31 2.19
CA LYS A 18 18.63 16.65 2.22
C LYS A 18 18.56 15.30 1.50
N LEU A 19 19.70 14.87 0.98
CA LEU A 19 19.86 13.48 0.54
C LEU A 19 20.17 12.63 1.76
N LEU A 20 19.16 11.92 2.25
CA LEU A 20 19.30 10.96 3.33
C LEU A 20 19.30 9.53 2.76
N PRO A 21 20.09 8.60 3.32
CA PRO A 21 19.94 7.19 3.02
C PRO A 21 18.58 6.70 3.53
N PHE A 22 18.04 5.66 2.90
CA PHE A 22 16.68 5.18 3.17
C PHE A 22 16.43 4.86 4.66
N GLU A 23 17.43 4.31 5.34
CA GLU A 23 17.38 3.90 6.75
C GLU A 23 17.27 5.09 7.72
N GLU A 24 17.61 6.30 7.26
CA GLU A 24 17.52 7.53 8.05
C GLU A 24 16.20 8.27 7.84
N ILE A 25 15.37 7.87 6.86
CA ILE A 25 14.07 8.46 6.59
C ILE A 25 13.10 8.02 7.69
N LYS A 26 12.57 8.98 8.46
CA LYS A 26 11.64 8.70 9.57
C LYS A 26 10.32 9.44 9.45
N THR A 27 10.34 10.57 8.75
CA THR A 27 9.20 11.48 8.63
C THR A 27 9.01 11.92 7.18
N GLU A 28 7.84 12.45 6.85
CA GLU A 28 7.57 13.00 5.52
C GLU A 28 8.50 14.19 5.17
N ALA A 29 9.00 14.92 6.18
CA ALA A 29 9.95 16.00 5.97
C ALA A 29 11.32 15.50 5.47
N ASP A 30 11.71 14.28 5.84
CA ASP A 30 12.95 13.63 5.36
C ASP A 30 12.85 13.27 3.86
N LEU A 31 11.62 13.27 3.31
CA LEU A 31 11.33 13.03 1.90
C LEU A 31 11.34 14.32 1.04
N LEU A 32 11.90 15.42 1.55
CA LEU A 32 12.14 16.63 0.77
C LEU A 32 13.53 16.58 0.10
N PRO A 33 13.63 16.77 -1.22
CA PRO A 33 14.90 16.87 -1.92
C PRO A 33 15.55 18.24 -1.73
N PRO A 34 16.88 18.37 -1.93
CA PRO A 34 17.58 19.65 -1.89
C PRO A 34 17.20 20.62 -3.02
N GLY A 35 16.50 20.13 -4.06
CA GLY A 35 16.31 20.88 -5.30
C GLY A 35 17.56 20.87 -6.19
N ALA A 36 17.37 21.20 -7.46
CA ALA A 36 18.47 21.38 -8.41
C ALA A 36 18.98 22.84 -8.40
N ALA A 37 20.23 23.04 -8.82
CA ALA A 37 20.79 24.38 -8.95
C ALA A 37 20.06 25.20 -10.03
N PRO A 38 19.88 26.53 -9.85
CA PRO A 38 19.26 27.36 -10.87
C PRO A 38 19.99 27.26 -12.21
N GLY A 39 19.25 26.97 -13.28
CA GLY A 39 19.79 26.84 -14.64
C GLY A 39 20.31 25.45 -15.00
N THR A 40 20.20 24.44 -14.12
CA THR A 40 20.47 23.04 -14.46
C THR A 40 19.18 22.29 -14.78
N VAL A 41 19.31 21.16 -15.48
CA VAL A 41 18.21 20.20 -15.63
C VAL A 41 18.17 19.36 -14.36
N PRO A 42 17.05 19.32 -13.62
CA PRO A 42 16.95 18.49 -12.42
C PRO A 42 16.92 17.00 -12.75
N THR A 43 17.48 16.21 -11.84
CA THR A 43 17.31 14.75 -11.79
C THR A 43 16.12 14.37 -10.91
N ASP A 44 15.64 13.12 -11.04
CA ASP A 44 14.56 12.60 -10.18
C ASP A 44 14.94 12.66 -8.69
N LEU A 45 16.23 12.49 -8.34
CA LEU A 45 16.71 12.62 -6.96
C LEU A 45 16.62 14.04 -6.39
N GLU A 46 16.64 15.04 -7.26
CA GLU A 46 16.59 16.47 -6.90
C GLU A 46 15.17 17.04 -6.92
N GLN A 47 14.19 16.32 -7.48
CA GLN A 47 12.81 16.80 -7.61
C GLN A 47 11.75 15.89 -7.01
N ALA A 48 11.96 14.57 -6.97
CA ALA A 48 11.00 13.66 -6.38
C ALA A 48 10.77 14.01 -4.90
N THR A 49 9.50 14.01 -4.50
CA THR A 49 9.05 14.32 -3.15
C THR A 49 8.09 13.24 -2.66
N GLY A 50 7.95 13.10 -1.34
CA GLY A 50 6.96 12.20 -0.74
C GLY A 50 7.15 10.73 -1.15
N LEU A 51 6.04 10.06 -1.49
CA LEU A 51 6.02 8.63 -1.80
C LEU A 51 6.89 8.26 -3.03
N GLU A 52 6.94 9.12 -4.04
CA GLU A 52 7.80 8.90 -5.22
C GLU A 52 9.28 8.89 -4.81
N ARG A 53 9.70 9.86 -3.98
CA ARG A 53 11.06 9.89 -3.47
C ARG A 53 11.38 8.66 -2.62
N LEU A 54 10.44 8.28 -1.76
CA LEU A 54 10.55 7.09 -0.94
C LEU A 54 10.81 5.86 -1.82
N GLU A 55 10.00 5.66 -2.86
CA GLU A 55 10.13 4.60 -3.85
C GLU A 55 11.50 4.57 -4.53
N ILE A 56 11.98 5.73 -5.01
CA ILE A 56 13.27 5.85 -5.69
C ILE A 56 14.41 5.47 -4.74
N LEU A 57 14.40 5.99 -3.50
CA LEU A 57 15.43 5.71 -2.50
C LEU A 57 15.45 4.22 -2.10
N GLY A 58 14.28 3.58 -1.98
CA GLY A 58 14.18 2.14 -1.78
C GLY A 58 14.74 1.34 -2.95
N LYS A 59 14.32 1.67 -4.17
CA LYS A 59 14.79 0.99 -5.39
C LYS A 59 16.31 1.08 -5.55
N MET A 60 16.92 2.21 -5.22
CA MET A 60 18.38 2.37 -5.21
C MET A 60 19.09 1.41 -4.24
N GLN A 61 18.43 1.01 -3.15
CA GLN A 61 18.93 0.03 -2.20
C GLN A 61 18.45 -1.41 -2.48
N GLY A 62 17.67 -1.62 -3.55
CA GLY A 62 17.09 -2.92 -3.88
C GLY A 62 15.88 -3.31 -3.02
N ILE A 63 15.20 -2.34 -2.40
CA ILE A 63 14.02 -2.53 -1.57
C ILE A 63 12.76 -2.12 -2.35
N ASP A 64 11.84 -3.06 -2.56
CA ASP A 64 10.52 -2.81 -3.14
C ASP A 64 9.55 -2.34 -2.04
N ILE A 65 9.54 -1.03 -1.79
CA ILE A 65 8.80 -0.44 -0.66
C ILE A 65 7.30 -0.68 -0.75
N PHE A 66 6.76 -0.77 -1.96
CA PHE A 66 5.33 -0.94 -2.19
C PHE A 66 4.94 -2.38 -2.50
N ASP A 67 5.87 -3.35 -2.37
CA ASP A 67 5.64 -4.76 -2.68
C ASP A 67 4.96 -4.94 -4.07
N MET A 68 5.46 -4.22 -5.09
CA MET A 68 4.91 -4.19 -6.47
C MET A 68 5.21 -5.45 -7.27
N SER A 69 6.06 -6.33 -6.75
CA SER A 69 6.34 -7.64 -7.34
C SER A 69 5.06 -8.49 -7.45
N PRO A 70 4.87 -9.26 -8.54
CA PRO A 70 3.71 -10.14 -8.66
C PRO A 70 3.63 -11.14 -7.50
N LEU A 71 2.40 -11.45 -7.07
CA LEU A 71 2.19 -12.50 -6.09
C LEU A 71 2.69 -13.87 -6.61
N PRO A 72 3.17 -14.75 -5.71
CA PRO A 72 3.55 -16.11 -6.10
C PRO A 72 2.41 -16.82 -6.84
N SER A 73 2.73 -17.33 -8.03
CA SER A 73 1.83 -18.04 -8.94
C SER A 73 2.44 -19.37 -9.43
N ASP A 74 3.47 -19.83 -8.74
CA ASP A 74 4.16 -21.12 -8.92
C ASP A 74 3.42 -22.28 -8.24
N ARG A 75 2.49 -21.96 -7.33
CA ARG A 75 1.69 -22.94 -6.59
C ARG A 75 0.26 -22.46 -6.35
N ILE A 76 -0.61 -23.42 -6.05
CA ILE A 76 -1.97 -23.17 -5.55
C ILE A 76 -1.89 -23.02 -4.02
N GLY A 77 -2.42 -21.93 -3.48
CA GLY A 77 -2.51 -21.73 -2.03
C GLY A 77 -3.54 -22.67 -1.39
N THR A 78 -3.28 -23.12 -0.16
CA THR A 78 -4.23 -23.89 0.68
C THR A 78 -4.54 -23.12 1.97
N PHE A 79 -5.45 -23.59 2.82
CA PHE A 79 -5.68 -22.93 4.11
C PHE A 79 -4.48 -23.08 5.05
N GLU A 80 -3.75 -24.20 4.94
CA GLU A 80 -2.52 -24.46 5.69
C GLU A 80 -1.34 -23.64 5.18
N ASP A 81 -1.29 -23.41 3.86
CA ASP A 81 -0.24 -22.64 3.19
C ASP A 81 -0.84 -21.69 2.12
N PRO A 82 -1.47 -20.57 2.54
CA PRO A 82 -2.11 -19.64 1.61
C PRO A 82 -1.10 -18.75 0.89
N ILE A 83 -1.53 -18.13 -0.22
CA ILE A 83 -0.79 -17.01 -0.81
C ILE A 83 -1.04 -15.78 0.07
N ALA A 84 -0.07 -15.45 0.92
CA ALA A 84 -0.14 -14.33 1.84
C ALA A 84 0.05 -12.99 1.11
N VAL A 85 -0.80 -12.02 1.42
CA VAL A 85 -0.82 -10.70 0.81
C VAL A 85 -0.89 -9.65 1.90
N LYS A 86 0.12 -8.78 1.97
CA LYS A 86 0.15 -7.71 2.97
C LYS A 86 -0.80 -6.59 2.58
N SER A 87 -1.53 -6.04 3.55
CA SER A 87 -2.36 -4.86 3.35
C SER A 87 -2.32 -3.95 4.57
N ALA A 88 -2.32 -2.63 4.34
CA ALA A 88 -2.51 -1.62 5.38
C ALA A 88 -3.95 -1.08 5.43
N GLY A 89 -4.83 -1.51 4.51
CA GLY A 89 -6.23 -1.08 4.43
C GLY A 89 -7.19 -1.99 5.18
N ALA A 90 -8.45 -1.55 5.30
CA ALA A 90 -9.53 -2.37 5.87
C ALA A 90 -9.96 -3.52 4.93
N GLU A 91 -9.86 -3.28 3.62
CA GLU A 91 -10.18 -4.21 2.56
C GLU A 91 -9.03 -4.26 1.55
N TYR A 92 -8.84 -5.39 0.89
CA TYR A 92 -7.82 -5.57 -0.13
C TYR A 92 -8.34 -6.43 -1.29
N GLN A 93 -8.02 -6.03 -2.52
CA GLN A 93 -8.44 -6.75 -3.72
C GLN A 93 -7.24 -7.45 -4.35
N VAL A 94 -7.34 -8.77 -4.49
CA VAL A 94 -6.29 -9.60 -5.09
C VAL A 94 -6.75 -10.11 -6.44
N GLY A 95 -5.93 -9.92 -7.46
CA GLY A 95 -6.13 -10.50 -8.79
C GLY A 95 -5.45 -11.87 -8.90
N CYS A 96 -6.24 -12.94 -9.01
CA CYS A 96 -5.74 -14.28 -9.28
C CYS A 96 -5.79 -14.58 -10.79
N THR A 97 -4.64 -14.87 -11.42
CA THR A 97 -4.55 -15.37 -12.80
C THR A 97 -4.32 -16.88 -12.89
N GLY A 98 -4.35 -17.55 -11.73
CA GLY A 98 -4.14 -18.99 -11.59
C GLY A 98 -2.68 -19.39 -11.38
N SER A 99 -2.47 -20.70 -11.23
CA SER A 99 -1.16 -21.33 -11.07
C SER A 99 -1.08 -22.56 -11.99
N PRO A 100 -0.20 -22.59 -13.01
CA PRO A 100 0.78 -21.55 -13.36
C PRO A 100 0.10 -20.22 -13.74
N ALA A 101 0.87 -19.13 -13.69
CA ALA A 101 0.40 -17.80 -14.07
C ALA A 101 -0.33 -17.81 -15.41
N ASP A 102 -1.41 -17.03 -15.50
CA ASP A 102 -2.25 -16.85 -16.69
C ASP A 102 -2.95 -18.12 -17.18
N SER A 103 -3.09 -19.15 -16.32
CA SER A 103 -3.92 -20.32 -16.63
C SER A 103 -5.40 -19.98 -16.75
N HIS A 104 -5.85 -18.87 -16.17
CA HIS A 104 -7.18 -18.31 -16.39
C HIS A 104 -7.21 -16.78 -16.33
N ASN A 105 -8.32 -16.19 -16.81
CA ASN A 105 -8.55 -14.75 -16.68
C ASN A 105 -8.55 -14.30 -15.22
N VAL A 106 -8.16 -13.04 -14.98
CA VAL A 106 -8.11 -12.48 -13.63
C VAL A 106 -9.44 -12.64 -12.89
N LYS A 107 -9.38 -13.27 -11.71
CA LYS A 107 -10.46 -13.27 -10.72
C LYS A 107 -10.10 -12.33 -9.61
N TRP A 108 -11.00 -11.39 -9.33
CA TRP A 108 -10.84 -10.43 -8.25
C TRP A 108 -11.42 -11.01 -6.97
N LEU A 109 -10.59 -11.07 -5.94
CA LEU A 109 -10.89 -11.61 -4.63
C LEU A 109 -10.83 -10.46 -3.63
N VAL A 110 -11.92 -10.18 -2.94
CA VAL A 110 -11.99 -9.13 -1.92
C VAL A 110 -11.80 -9.78 -0.56
N MET A 111 -10.76 -9.41 0.15
CA MET A 111 -10.52 -9.83 1.53
C MET A 111 -10.64 -8.61 2.44
N THR A 112 -11.09 -8.84 3.66
CA THR A 112 -11.24 -7.80 4.69
C THR A 112 -10.52 -8.23 5.96
N ARG A 113 -10.34 -7.30 6.89
CA ARG A 113 -9.73 -7.61 8.20
C ARG A 113 -10.55 -8.64 9.00
N ASP A 114 -11.87 -8.66 8.86
CA ASP A 114 -12.76 -9.64 9.51
C ASP A 114 -12.89 -10.96 8.72
N ARG A 115 -12.68 -10.93 7.40
CA ARG A 115 -12.63 -12.10 6.51
C ARG A 115 -11.32 -12.11 5.72
N PRO A 116 -10.21 -12.49 6.36
CA PRO A 116 -8.89 -12.35 5.75
C PRO A 116 -8.59 -13.45 4.74
N PHE A 117 -9.50 -14.38 4.45
CA PHE A 117 -9.29 -15.46 3.49
C PHE A 117 -10.29 -15.39 2.36
N GLU A 118 -9.83 -15.63 1.13
CA GLU A 118 -10.68 -15.80 -0.04
C GLU A 118 -10.13 -16.89 -0.97
N ARG A 119 -11.03 -17.60 -1.66
CA ARG A 119 -10.66 -18.69 -2.58
C ARG A 119 -10.95 -18.28 -4.01
N CYS A 120 -9.98 -18.45 -4.89
CA CYS A 120 -10.22 -18.26 -6.32
C CYS A 120 -11.31 -19.25 -6.80
N PRO A 121 -12.41 -18.77 -7.41
CA PRO A 121 -13.49 -19.64 -7.85
C PRO A 121 -13.15 -20.51 -9.06
N GLU A 122 -12.00 -20.29 -9.72
CA GLU A 122 -11.57 -21.03 -10.91
C GLU A 122 -10.47 -22.04 -10.60
N CYS A 123 -9.35 -21.63 -10.00
CA CYS A 123 -8.25 -22.55 -9.66
C CYS A 123 -8.27 -23.07 -8.22
N GLY A 124 -9.12 -22.53 -7.34
CA GLY A 124 -9.21 -22.94 -5.94
C GLY A 124 -8.06 -22.44 -5.04
N SER A 125 -7.14 -21.63 -5.56
CA SER A 125 -6.05 -21.04 -4.77
C SER A 125 -6.59 -20.19 -3.63
N VAL A 126 -6.07 -20.45 -2.42
CA VAL A 126 -6.41 -19.72 -1.20
C VAL A 126 -5.45 -18.53 -1.03
N TYR A 127 -6.02 -17.34 -0.84
CA TYR A 127 -5.30 -16.13 -0.51
C TYR A 127 -5.60 -15.75 0.95
N ARG A 128 -4.61 -15.15 1.62
CA ARG A 128 -4.77 -14.61 2.97
C ARG A 128 -4.27 -13.17 3.04
N MET A 129 -5.09 -12.27 3.58
CA MET A 129 -4.73 -10.91 3.90
C MET A 129 -4.00 -10.85 5.25
N ASP A 130 -2.76 -10.40 5.24
CA ASP A 130 -1.96 -10.10 6.42
C ASP A 130 -1.97 -8.59 6.66
N TYR A 131 -2.63 -8.13 7.73
CA TYR A 131 -2.71 -6.71 8.05
C TYR A 131 -1.38 -6.21 8.62
N VAL A 132 -0.79 -5.19 7.98
CA VAL A 132 0.49 -4.56 8.37
C VAL A 132 0.37 -3.05 8.63
N GLY A 133 -0.85 -2.51 8.64
CA GLY A 133 -1.13 -1.10 8.90
C GLY A 133 -0.94 -0.72 10.37
N ALA A 134 -1.16 0.57 10.66
CA ALA A 134 -1.18 1.04 12.05
C ALA A 134 -2.26 0.28 12.84
N PRO A 135 -2.01 -0.08 14.11
CA PRO A 135 -3.06 -0.65 14.94
C PRO A 135 -4.23 0.33 15.00
N ASP A 136 -5.46 -0.20 15.11
CA ASP A 136 -6.62 0.65 15.37
C ASP A 136 -6.32 1.49 16.61
N SER A 137 -6.25 2.82 16.45
CA SER A 137 -6.12 3.71 17.59
C SER A 137 -7.39 3.55 18.43
N HIS A 138 -7.24 3.03 19.66
CA HIS A 138 -8.33 2.99 20.65
C HIS A 138 -8.89 4.39 20.97
N ASP A 139 -8.22 5.45 20.53
CA ASP A 139 -8.55 6.84 20.79
C ASP A 139 -9.39 7.51 19.69
N ASP A 140 -10.00 6.77 18.76
CA ASP A 140 -11.05 7.35 17.90
C ASP A 140 -12.41 7.41 18.63
N HIS A 141 -12.38 8.05 19.80
CA HIS A 141 -13.55 8.66 20.40
C HIS A 141 -13.80 10.01 19.70
N GLY A 142 -14.43 9.99 18.52
CA GLY A 142 -15.30 11.09 18.07
C GLY A 142 -14.64 12.39 17.61
N HIS A 143 -13.58 12.35 16.80
CA HIS A 143 -13.17 13.52 16.01
C HIS A 143 -13.56 13.38 14.55
N HIS A 144 -14.82 13.74 14.27
CA HIS A 144 -15.35 14.02 12.95
C HIS A 144 -14.41 14.94 12.16
N GLY A 145 -13.68 14.37 11.21
CA GLY A 145 -12.93 15.09 10.19
C GLY A 145 -13.25 14.53 8.81
N ASP A 146 -14.43 14.88 8.30
CA ASP A 146 -14.84 15.05 6.89
C ASP A 146 -14.12 14.27 5.75
N HIS A 147 -13.65 13.06 5.99
CA HIS A 147 -13.26 12.12 4.95
C HIS A 147 -14.37 11.11 4.80
N HIS A 148 -15.17 11.32 3.75
CA HIS A 148 -16.32 10.55 3.32
C HIS A 148 -16.01 9.05 3.08
N HIS A 149 -15.68 8.30 4.12
CA HIS A 149 -16.03 6.89 4.16
C HIS A 149 -17.49 6.87 4.59
N GLY A 150 -18.39 6.90 3.60
CA GLY A 150 -19.83 6.77 3.83
C GLY A 150 -20.14 5.55 4.71
N PRO A 151 -21.36 5.43 5.26
CA PRO A 151 -21.74 4.31 6.12
C PRO A 151 -21.26 3.03 5.44
N THR A 152 -20.37 2.28 6.12
CA THR A 152 -19.78 1.05 5.62
C THR A 152 -20.89 0.26 4.95
N TYR A 153 -20.80 0.07 3.64
CA TYR A 153 -21.81 -0.68 2.92
C TYR A 153 -21.77 -2.09 3.52
N GLU A 154 -22.76 -2.41 4.35
CA GLU A 154 -22.79 -3.75 4.94
C GLU A 154 -23.06 -4.69 3.76
N THR A 155 -22.06 -5.51 3.42
CA THR A 155 -22.17 -6.43 2.28
C THR A 155 -23.42 -7.29 2.47
N PRO A 156 -24.26 -7.46 1.44
CA PRO A 156 -25.42 -8.35 1.54
C PRO A 156 -24.99 -9.70 2.06
N LYS A 157 -25.66 -10.18 3.11
CA LYS A 157 -25.36 -11.49 3.70
C LYS A 157 -25.43 -12.57 2.63
N THR A 158 -24.36 -13.32 2.51
CA THR A 158 -24.24 -14.47 1.62
C THR A 158 -24.50 -15.76 2.39
N MET A 159 -24.51 -16.90 1.71
CA MET A 159 -24.59 -18.20 2.40
C MET A 159 -23.46 -18.40 3.42
N ALA A 160 -22.28 -17.81 3.19
CA ALA A 160 -21.12 -17.91 4.09
C ALA A 160 -21.42 -17.33 5.49
N ASP A 161 -22.24 -16.28 5.57
CA ASP A 161 -22.65 -15.65 6.83
C ASP A 161 -23.48 -16.58 7.74
N PHE A 162 -24.08 -17.62 7.17
CA PHE A 162 -24.87 -18.61 7.89
C PHE A 162 -24.09 -19.91 8.18
N VAL A 163 -22.88 -20.04 7.63
CA VAL A 163 -21.99 -21.17 7.93
C VAL A 163 -21.39 -20.96 9.31
N LYS A 164 -21.42 -22.00 10.16
CA LYS A 164 -20.86 -21.89 11.51
C LYS A 164 -19.34 -21.65 11.44
N PRO A 165 -18.76 -20.84 12.35
CA PRO A 165 -17.33 -20.52 12.34
C PRO A 165 -16.42 -21.75 12.30
N GLU A 166 -16.84 -22.87 12.89
CA GLU A 166 -16.07 -24.13 12.89
C GLU A 166 -15.83 -24.74 11.49
N TYR A 167 -16.50 -24.22 10.45
CA TYR A 167 -16.39 -24.69 9.05
C TYR A 167 -15.71 -23.69 8.11
N TRP A 168 -15.37 -22.47 8.53
CA TRP A 168 -14.88 -21.43 7.61
C TRP A 168 -13.56 -21.80 6.91
N TYR A 169 -12.68 -22.55 7.58
CA TYR A 169 -11.32 -22.80 7.11
C TYR A 169 -10.87 -24.26 7.30
N ARG A 170 -11.83 -25.20 7.16
CA ARG A 170 -11.53 -26.64 7.13
C ARG A 170 -11.23 -27.15 5.72
#